data_AF-A0A2A5YZP4-F1
#
_entry.id   AF-A0A2A5YZP4-F1
#
_cell.length_a   1.000
_cell.length_b   1.000
_cell.length_c   1.000
_cell.angle_alpha   90.00
_cell.angle_beta   90.00
_cell.angle_gamma   90.00
#
_symmetry.space_group_name_H-M   'P 1'
#
loop_
_entity.id
_entity.type
_entity.pdbx_description
1 polymer ?
#
loop_
_entity_poly.entity_id
_entity_poly.type
_entity_poly.pdbx_seq_one_letter_code
_entity_poly.pdbx_strand_id
1 'polypeptide(L)'
;MTNRSAETEEGTSRGEQRRRRSAPFRKVVSRATKFRLGRLGQRTLVLVVTAAVVTLAAATLYPLQKYREQGRSIEQAKQELFELEQLRLDLETRLERAQDKTIIKREARKQMSLVEPGDELFRVVVPADVIDFPKGWYLPGVEYLIAGKSG
;
A
#
# COMPACT_ATOMS: atom_id res chain seq x y z
N MET A 1 15.44 -19.22 -20.12
CA MET A 1 15.57 -20.42 -19.26
C MET A 1 14.18 -20.76 -18.74
N THR A 2 13.85 -22.04 -18.75
CA THR A 2 12.51 -22.64 -18.84
C THR A 2 11.69 -22.65 -17.54
N ASN A 3 10.38 -22.42 -17.69
CA ASN A 3 9.33 -22.73 -16.70
C ASN A 3 9.31 -24.23 -16.38
N ARG A 4 9.03 -24.58 -15.10
CA ARG A 4 8.78 -25.95 -14.66
C ARG A 4 7.30 -26.11 -14.28
N SER A 5 6.55 -26.67 -15.22
CA SER A 5 5.17 -27.12 -15.04
C SER A 5 5.14 -28.51 -14.38
N ALA A 6 4.11 -28.71 -13.58
CA ALA A 6 3.28 -29.91 -13.44
C ALA A 6 3.98 -31.28 -13.23
N GLU A 7 3.84 -31.82 -12.02
CA GLU A 7 3.80 -33.27 -11.81
C GLU A 7 2.39 -33.65 -11.33
N THR A 8 1.67 -34.29 -12.26
CA THR A 8 0.40 -34.97 -12.10
C THR A 8 0.71 -36.44 -11.85
N GLU A 9 0.48 -36.92 -10.63
CA GLU A 9 0.50 -38.35 -10.30
C GLU A 9 -0.95 -38.82 -10.16
N GLU A 10 -1.54 -39.26 -11.28
CA GLU A 10 -2.74 -40.09 -11.29
C GLU A 10 -2.34 -41.56 -11.10
N GLY A 11 -2.38 -42.01 -9.85
CA GLY A 11 -2.32 -43.43 -9.49
C GLY A 11 -3.71 -44.01 -9.32
N THR A 12 -4.31 -44.48 -10.42
CA THR A 12 -5.48 -45.38 -10.38
C THR A 12 -5.11 -46.69 -9.67
N SER A 13 -5.79 -46.99 -8.55
CA SER A 13 -5.96 -48.38 -8.12
C SER A 13 -7.37 -48.59 -7.55
N ARG A 14 -8.09 -49.34 -8.35
CA ARG A 14 -9.43 -49.88 -8.19
C ARG A 14 -9.32 -51.21 -7.45
N GLY A 15 -10.11 -51.39 -6.40
CA GLY A 15 -10.26 -52.67 -5.69
C GLY A 15 -10.93 -52.43 -4.35
N GLU A 16 -12.26 -52.37 -4.34
CA GLU A 16 -13.06 -53.42 -3.71
C GLU A 16 -12.66 -53.71 -2.26
N GLN A 17 -13.44 -53.22 -1.30
CA GLN A 17 -14.47 -54.05 -0.68
C GLN A 17 -15.02 -53.35 0.55
N ARG A 18 -16.33 -53.11 0.50
CA ARG A 18 -17.25 -53.66 1.48
C ARG A 18 -16.86 -53.41 2.93
N ARG A 19 -17.28 -52.26 3.45
CA ARG A 19 -17.98 -52.22 4.74
C ARG A 19 -18.84 -50.97 4.84
N ARG A 20 -20.13 -51.21 4.67
CA ARG A 20 -21.21 -50.46 5.30
C ARG A 20 -20.76 -50.00 6.69
N ARG A 21 -20.83 -48.71 6.95
CA ARG A 21 -21.24 -48.14 8.24
C ARG A 21 -21.47 -46.65 8.04
N SER A 22 -22.72 -46.37 7.70
CA SER A 22 -23.44 -45.15 8.06
C SER A 22 -22.90 -44.51 9.34
N ALA A 23 -22.63 -43.21 9.25
CA ALA A 23 -22.30 -42.35 10.36
C ALA A 23 -23.15 -42.66 11.59
N PRO A 24 -22.55 -42.92 12.77
CA PRO A 24 -23.26 -42.64 13.98
C PRO A 24 -23.14 -41.14 14.19
N PHE A 25 -24.20 -40.40 13.82
CA PHE A 25 -24.57 -39.21 14.58
C PHE A 25 -24.56 -39.65 16.04
N ARG A 26 -23.52 -39.23 16.75
CA ARG A 26 -23.29 -39.58 18.14
C ARG A 26 -24.36 -38.85 18.96
N LYS A 27 -25.54 -39.46 19.07
CA LYS A 27 -26.60 -39.05 19.99
C LYS A 27 -26.02 -39.17 21.40
N VAL A 28 -25.57 -38.06 21.95
CA VAL A 28 -25.22 -37.95 23.37
C VAL A 28 -26.47 -37.52 24.12
N VAL A 29 -27.38 -38.48 24.33
CA VAL A 29 -28.48 -38.40 25.30
C VAL A 29 -28.74 -39.86 25.66
N SER A 30 -28.57 -40.37 26.87
CA SER A 30 -29.03 -39.86 28.16
C SER A 30 -28.25 -40.53 29.30
N ARG A 31 -27.69 -39.75 30.23
CA ARG A 31 -27.66 -40.17 31.63
C ARG A 31 -28.70 -39.35 32.37
N ALA A 32 -29.94 -39.81 32.30
CA ALA A 32 -30.96 -39.41 33.27
C ALA A 32 -30.65 -40.15 34.57
N THR A 33 -29.64 -39.66 35.31
CA THR A 33 -29.53 -39.98 36.73
C THR A 33 -30.79 -39.43 37.38
N LYS A 34 -31.68 -40.33 37.79
CA LYS A 34 -32.90 -40.03 38.54
C LYS A 34 -32.51 -39.50 39.92
N PHE A 35 -31.97 -38.29 39.98
CA PHE A 35 -31.89 -37.56 41.22
C PHE A 35 -33.30 -37.10 41.54
N ARG A 36 -33.85 -37.59 42.65
CA ARG A 36 -35.11 -37.11 43.21
C ARG A 36 -34.89 -35.71 43.77
N LEU A 37 -34.80 -34.74 42.87
CA LEU A 37 -34.78 -33.33 43.18
C LEU A 37 -36.23 -32.93 43.50
N GLY A 38 -36.52 -32.68 44.78
CA GLY A 38 -37.78 -32.07 45.21
C GLY A 38 -37.99 -30.69 44.55
N ARG A 39 -39.09 -29.98 44.84
CA ARG A 39 -39.46 -28.68 44.22
C ARG A 39 -38.30 -27.67 44.09
N LEU A 40 -37.35 -27.69 45.01
CA LEU A 40 -36.14 -26.84 45.00
C LEU A 40 -35.16 -27.18 43.87
N GLY A 41 -35.05 -28.45 43.52
CA GLY A 41 -34.18 -28.91 42.44
C GLY A 41 -34.75 -28.68 41.04
N GLN A 42 -36.07 -28.67 40.89
CA GLN A 42 -36.67 -28.24 39.62
C GLN A 42 -36.39 -26.76 39.36
N ARG A 43 -36.37 -25.91 40.40
CA ARG A 43 -36.01 -24.49 40.26
C ARG A 43 -34.55 -24.29 39.84
N THR A 44 -33.62 -25.05 40.41
CA THR A 44 -32.22 -24.97 40.02
C THR A 44 -31.99 -25.50 38.60
N LEU A 45 -32.69 -26.59 38.21
CA LEU A 45 -32.62 -27.11 36.85
C LEU A 45 -33.14 -26.09 35.83
N VAL A 46 -34.29 -25.45 36.12
CA VAL A 46 -34.84 -24.40 35.26
C VAL A 46 -33.85 -23.24 35.14
N LEU A 47 -33.29 -22.75 36.25
CA LEU A 47 -32.28 -21.68 36.21
C LEU A 47 -31.06 -22.04 35.36
N VAL A 48 -30.53 -23.26 35.49
CA VAL A 48 -29.38 -23.72 34.70
C VAL A 48 -29.73 -23.79 33.22
N VAL A 49 -30.91 -24.30 32.87
CA VAL A 49 -31.37 -24.38 31.48
C VAL A 49 -31.58 -22.98 30.90
N THR A 50 -32.22 -22.07 31.63
CA THR A 50 -32.43 -20.69 31.18
C THR A 50 -31.09 -19.96 30.99
N ALA A 51 -30.15 -20.14 31.93
CA ALA A 51 -28.80 -19.58 31.80
C ALA A 51 -28.06 -20.14 30.57
N ALA A 52 -28.20 -21.44 30.29
CA ALA A 52 -27.61 -22.07 29.10
C ALA A 52 -28.22 -21.53 27.79
N VAL A 53 -29.53 -21.31 27.76
CA VAL A 53 -30.21 -20.72 26.59
C VAL A 53 -29.79 -19.26 26.38
N VAL A 54 -29.71 -18.46 27.45
CA VAL A 54 -29.28 -17.06 27.37
C VAL A 54 -27.83 -16.94 26.91
N THR A 55 -26.93 -17.79 27.43
CA THR A 55 -25.53 -17.81 26.98
C THR A 55 -25.39 -18.25 25.53
N LEU A 56 -26.16 -19.24 25.07
CA LEU A 56 -26.16 -19.66 23.67
C LEU A 56 -26.73 -18.59 22.73
N ALA A 57 -27.78 -17.88 23.16
CA ALA A 57 -28.35 -16.75 22.42
C ALA A 57 -27.35 -15.57 22.36
N ALA A 58 -26.67 -15.25 23.47
CA ALA A 58 -25.65 -14.21 23.48
C ALA A 58 -24.47 -14.57 22.55
N ALA A 59 -24.00 -15.82 22.59
CA ALA A 59 -22.89 -16.27 21.73
C ALA A 59 -23.22 -16.24 20.24
N THR A 60 -24.50 -16.36 19.86
CA THR A 60 -24.95 -16.34 18.46
C THR A 60 -25.33 -14.96 17.96
N LEU A 61 -25.82 -14.06 18.83
CA LEU A 61 -26.19 -12.69 18.45
C LEU A 61 -25.02 -11.68 18.53
N TYR A 62 -24.05 -11.87 19.45
CA TYR A 62 -22.89 -10.97 19.56
C TYR A 62 -21.93 -10.89 18.35
N PRO A 63 -21.67 -11.94 17.54
CA PRO A 63 -20.65 -11.88 16.49
C PRO A 63 -21.06 -10.99 15.30
N LEU A 64 -22.32 -10.57 15.19
CA LEU A 64 -22.82 -9.77 14.08
C LEU A 64 -22.33 -8.31 14.10
N GLN A 65 -22.05 -7.75 15.27
CA GLN A 65 -21.53 -6.38 15.36
C GLN A 65 -20.05 -6.32 14.99
N LYS A 66 -19.26 -7.32 15.40
CA LYS A 66 -17.81 -7.35 15.12
C LYS A 66 -17.47 -7.60 13.65
N TYR A 67 -18.32 -8.30 12.91
CA TYR A 67 -18.15 -8.49 11.47
C TYR A 67 -18.33 -7.20 10.64
N ARG A 68 -19.13 -6.24 11.12
CA ARG A 68 -19.36 -4.97 10.41
C ARG A 68 -18.22 -3.97 10.59
N GLU A 69 -17.55 -3.98 11.74
CA GLU A 69 -16.36 -3.14 11.99
C GLU A 69 -15.16 -3.63 11.17
N GLN A 70 -14.97 -4.95 11.04
CA GLN A 70 -13.87 -5.54 10.28
C GLN A 70 -13.97 -5.26 8.78
N GLY A 71 -15.17 -5.23 8.20
CA GLY A 71 -15.36 -4.91 6.79
C GLY A 71 -14.89 -3.49 6.44
N ARG A 72 -15.17 -2.50 7.31
CA ARG A 72 -14.76 -1.11 7.08
C ARG A 72 -13.25 -0.92 7.18
N SER A 73 -12.60 -1.56 8.15
CA SER A 73 -11.13 -1.46 8.28
C SER A 73 -10.41 -2.14 7.10
N ILE A 74 -10.95 -3.25 6.59
CA ILE A 74 -10.40 -3.92 5.41
C ILE A 74 -10.58 -3.04 4.16
N GLU A 75 -11.74 -2.41 3.99
CA GLU A 75 -11.98 -1.53 2.85
C GLU A 75 -11.09 -0.28 2.89
N GLN A 76 -10.93 0.32 4.07
CA GLN A 76 -9.99 1.44 4.26
C GLN A 76 -8.55 1.05 3.95
N ALA A 77 -8.08 -0.09 4.46
CA ALA A 77 -6.72 -0.56 4.18
C ALA A 77 -6.48 -0.86 2.69
N LYS A 78 -7.50 -1.36 1.97
CA LYS A 78 -7.43 -1.55 0.51
C LYS A 78 -7.36 -0.23 -0.24
N GLN A 79 -8.15 0.76 0.18
CA GLN A 79 -8.14 2.09 -0.39
C GLN A 79 -6.75 2.74 -0.23
N GLU A 80 -6.19 2.68 0.99
CA GLU A 80 -4.85 3.19 1.29
C GLU A 80 -3.77 2.49 0.46
N LEU A 81 -3.85 1.15 0.32
CA LEU A 81 -2.91 0.41 -0.53
C LEU A 81 -2.98 0.87 -1.99
N PHE A 82 -4.19 1.04 -2.52
CA PHE A 82 -4.38 1.49 -3.90
C PHE A 82 -3.79 2.90 -4.12
N GLU A 83 -4.04 3.82 -3.18
CA GLU A 83 -3.46 5.17 -3.23
C GLU A 83 -1.93 5.14 -3.18
N LEU A 84 -1.35 4.34 -2.28
CA LEU A 84 0.10 4.19 -2.15
C LEU A 84 0.73 3.60 -3.42
N GLU A 85 0.06 2.63 -4.04
CA GLU A 85 0.55 2.00 -5.27
C GLU A 85 0.48 2.95 -6.47
N GLN A 86 -0.57 3.76 -6.56
CA GLN A 86 -0.63 4.84 -7.55
C GLN A 86 0.47 5.88 -7.33
N LEU A 87 0.70 6.29 -6.07
CA LEU A 87 1.74 7.25 -5.74
C LEU A 87 3.13 6.73 -6.09
N ARG A 88 3.38 5.44 -5.82
CA ARG A 88 4.61 4.76 -6.20
C ARG A 88 4.84 4.82 -7.70
N LEU A 89 3.83 4.47 -8.51
CA LEU A 89 3.94 4.47 -9.97
C LEU A 89 4.21 5.88 -10.53
N ASP A 90 3.56 6.91 -9.99
CA ASP A 90 3.83 8.31 -10.37
C ASP A 90 5.27 8.71 -10.03
N LEU A 91 5.74 8.38 -8.82
CA LEU A 91 7.11 8.67 -8.39
C LEU A 91 8.15 7.92 -9.24
N GLU A 92 7.93 6.66 -9.56
CA GLU A 92 8.80 5.87 -10.44
C GLU A 92 8.87 6.49 -11.84
N THR A 93 7.72 6.90 -12.40
CA THR A 93 7.65 7.59 -13.71
C THR A 93 8.40 8.93 -13.68
N ARG A 94 8.25 9.71 -12.61
CA ARG A 94 8.97 10.98 -12.45
C ARG A 94 10.46 10.76 -12.31
N LEU A 95 10.86 9.73 -11.56
CA LEU A 95 12.25 9.38 -11.36
C LEU A 95 12.91 8.92 -12.67
N GLU A 96 12.23 8.10 -13.46
CA GLU A 96 12.70 7.68 -14.78
C GLU A 96 12.91 8.90 -15.69
N ARG A 97 11.92 9.81 -15.75
CA ARG A 97 12.05 11.06 -16.52
C ARG A 97 13.19 11.95 -16.00
N ALA A 98 13.38 12.04 -14.69
CA ALA A 98 14.43 12.84 -14.09
C ALA A 98 15.84 12.25 -14.32
N GLN A 99 15.96 10.93 -14.48
CA GLN A 99 17.21 10.24 -14.76
C GLN A 99 17.64 10.32 -16.23
N ASP A 100 16.77 10.81 -17.12
CA ASP A 100 17.11 11.01 -18.53
C ASP A 100 18.26 12.02 -18.66
N LYS A 101 19.44 11.50 -19.03
CA LYS A 101 20.66 12.29 -19.21
C LYS A 101 20.47 13.44 -20.19
N THR A 102 19.60 13.31 -21.18
CA THR A 102 19.34 14.38 -22.16
C THR A 102 18.58 15.55 -21.52
N ILE A 103 17.61 15.25 -20.65
CA ILE A 103 16.86 16.22 -19.88
C ILE A 103 17.76 16.91 -18.86
N ILE A 104 18.57 16.14 -18.13
CA ILE A 104 19.54 16.68 -17.17
C ILE A 104 20.52 17.64 -17.86
N LYS A 105 21.12 17.23 -18.98
CA LYS A 105 22.05 18.08 -19.75
C LYS A 105 21.38 19.36 -20.25
N ARG A 106 20.16 19.25 -20.76
CA ARG A 106 19.39 20.40 -21.24
C ARG A 106 19.13 21.40 -20.11
N GLU A 107 18.69 20.91 -18.95
CA GLU A 107 18.39 21.77 -17.82
C GLU A 107 19.66 22.37 -17.22
N ALA A 108 20.75 21.62 -17.13
CA ALA A 108 22.05 22.12 -16.71
C ALA A 108 22.58 23.20 -17.68
N ARG A 109 22.40 23.04 -19.00
CA ARG A 109 22.77 24.08 -19.96
C ARG A 109 21.90 25.33 -19.81
N LYS A 110 20.61 25.17 -19.52
CA LYS A 110 19.65 26.28 -19.37
C LYS A 110 19.82 27.06 -18.07
N GLN A 111 19.98 26.36 -16.95
CA GLN A 111 19.99 26.96 -15.61
C GLN A 111 21.39 27.22 -15.08
N MET A 112 22.35 26.38 -15.45
CA MET A 112 23.72 26.39 -14.90
C MET A 112 24.76 26.79 -15.94
N SER A 113 24.34 27.14 -17.16
CA SER A 113 25.23 27.47 -18.28
C SER A 113 26.30 26.39 -18.50
N LEU A 114 25.92 25.11 -18.40
CA LEU A 114 26.84 23.99 -18.65
C LEU A 114 27.39 24.05 -20.09
N VAL A 115 28.72 23.95 -20.20
CA VAL A 115 29.49 23.97 -21.45
C VAL A 115 30.24 22.64 -21.60
N GLU A 116 30.17 22.01 -22.76
CA GLU A 116 30.92 20.80 -23.09
C GLU A 116 32.22 21.13 -23.87
N PRO A 117 33.25 20.27 -23.84
CA PRO A 117 34.47 20.48 -24.61
C PRO A 117 34.15 20.65 -26.11
N GLY A 118 34.54 21.79 -26.69
CA GLY A 118 34.27 22.14 -28.09
C GLY A 118 33.12 23.11 -28.30
N ASP A 119 32.34 23.44 -27.26
CA ASP A 119 31.38 24.54 -27.30
C ASP A 119 32.10 25.91 -27.31
N GLU A 120 31.60 26.86 -28.10
CA GLU A 120 32.10 28.24 -28.14
C GLU A 120 31.28 29.14 -27.22
N LEU A 121 31.96 29.80 -26.27
CA LEU A 121 31.35 30.77 -25.37
C LEU A 121 31.30 32.15 -26.03
N PHE A 122 30.10 32.58 -26.41
CA PHE A 122 29.87 33.93 -26.90
C PHE A 122 29.52 34.86 -25.74
N ARG A 123 30.34 35.90 -25.56
CA ARG A 123 30.00 37.03 -24.70
C ARG A 123 29.37 38.12 -25.56
N VAL A 124 28.09 38.39 -25.32
CA VAL A 124 27.44 39.57 -25.91
C VAL A 124 27.94 40.80 -25.15
N VAL A 125 28.79 41.60 -25.82
CA VAL A 125 29.24 42.90 -25.33
C VAL A 125 28.24 43.93 -25.82
N VAL A 126 27.54 44.57 -24.89
CA VAL A 126 26.64 45.69 -25.20
C VAL A 126 27.48 46.97 -25.15
N PRO A 127 27.42 47.83 -26.18
CA PRO A 127 28.19 49.06 -26.18
C PRO A 127 27.70 50.01 -25.07
N ALA A 128 28.64 50.73 -24.46
CA ALA A 128 28.42 51.48 -23.22
C ALA A 128 27.43 52.65 -23.37
N ASP A 129 27.14 53.06 -24.60
CA ASP A 129 26.19 54.13 -24.95
C ASP A 129 24.72 53.71 -24.81
N VAL A 130 24.43 52.41 -24.73
CA VAL A 130 23.06 51.87 -24.60
C VAL A 130 22.64 51.66 -23.14
N ILE A 131 23.59 51.63 -22.20
CA ILE A 131 23.32 51.34 -20.78
C ILE A 131 23.35 52.63 -19.97
N ASP A 132 22.18 53.09 -19.53
CA ASP A 132 22.05 54.29 -18.70
C ASP A 132 22.30 53.91 -17.22
N PHE A 133 23.49 54.20 -16.72
CA PHE A 133 23.84 53.89 -15.34
C PHE A 133 23.17 54.87 -14.36
N PRO A 134 22.61 54.39 -13.25
CA PRO A 134 22.13 55.27 -12.20
C PRO A 134 23.26 56.18 -11.71
N LYS A 135 23.08 57.50 -11.84
CA LYS A 135 24.11 58.52 -11.55
C LYS A 135 24.67 58.48 -10.12
N GLY A 136 24.01 57.77 -9.20
CA GLY A 136 24.46 57.58 -7.82
C GLY A 136 25.44 56.42 -7.60
N TRP A 137 25.71 55.59 -8.61
CA TRP A 137 26.68 54.50 -8.51
C TRP A 137 28.03 54.94 -9.06
N TYR A 138 28.89 55.44 -8.17
CA TYR A 138 30.28 55.74 -8.51
C TYR A 138 31.13 54.46 -8.41
N LEU A 139 31.06 53.63 -9.44
CA LEU A 139 31.87 52.41 -9.56
C LEU A 139 32.91 52.59 -10.68
N PRO A 140 34.04 53.29 -10.41
CA PRO A 140 35.11 53.45 -11.39
C PRO A 140 35.65 52.06 -11.75
N GLY A 141 35.55 51.68 -13.02
CA GLY A 141 36.00 50.36 -13.49
C GLY A 141 34.92 49.52 -14.18
N VAL A 142 33.64 49.72 -13.86
CA VAL A 142 32.54 48.87 -14.37
C VAL A 142 32.26 49.12 -15.85
N GLU A 143 32.43 50.36 -16.31
CA GLU A 143 32.33 50.73 -17.74
C GLU A 143 33.28 49.88 -18.61
N TYR A 144 34.50 49.60 -18.12
CA TYR A 144 35.50 48.81 -18.86
C TYR A 144 35.14 47.33 -18.92
N LEU A 145 34.60 46.79 -17.82
CA LEU A 145 34.15 45.40 -17.78
C LEU A 145 33.04 45.17 -18.79
N ILE A 146 32.12 46.12 -18.96
CA ILE A 146 30.94 45.98 -19.82
C ILE A 146 31.25 46.32 -21.28
N ALA A 147 32.05 47.35 -21.55
CA ALA A 147 32.38 47.80 -22.91
C ALA A 147 33.42 46.92 -23.64
N GLY A 148 34.04 45.96 -22.93
CA GLY A 148 35.01 45.03 -23.53
C GLY A 148 36.32 45.68 -24.00
N LYS A 149 36.59 46.92 -23.59
CA LYS A 149 37.79 47.67 -23.99
C LYS A 149 38.91 47.44 -22.97
N SER A 150 39.77 46.47 -23.24
CA SER A 150 41.05 46.33 -22.54
C SER A 150 41.98 47.45 -23.00
N GLY A 151 42.45 48.29 -22.06
CA GLY A 151 43.55 49.22 -22.29
C GLY A 151 44.88 48.50 -22.40
#